data_AF-A0AAV5MIS1-F1
#
_entry.id   AF-A0AAV5MIS1-F1
#
_cell.length_a   1.000
_cell.length_b   1.000
_cell.length_c   1.000
_cell.angle_alpha   90.00
_cell.angle_beta   90.00
_cell.angle_gamma   90.00
#
_symmetry.space_group_name_H-M   'P 1'
#
loop_
_entity.id
_entity.type
_entity.pdbx_description
1 polymer ?
#
loop_
_entity_poly.entity_id
_entity_poly.type
_entity_poly.pdbx_seq_one_letter_code
_entity_poly.pdbx_strand_id
1 'polypeptide(L)'
;MEDKSRQIPLEWLAPLEWLKNISEGNTTSKLEAITMEGLQIVNVQRGLIRCNFTVPSIVSDSDGNWQVGAMAALIDCVAGAAIHTATVGHINVTLDFTISYHSTANIQVSTLSQFVDI
;
A
#
# COMPACT_ATOMS: atom_id res chain seq x y z
N MET A 1 -4.21 12.50 -31.78
CA MET A 1 -5.13 11.47 -31.24
C MET A 1 -4.90 11.41 -29.74
N GLU A 2 -5.53 12.29 -28.98
CA GLU A 2 -5.63 12.12 -27.51
C GLU A 2 -6.45 10.87 -27.18
N ASP A 3 -5.85 9.97 -26.39
CA ASP A 3 -6.50 8.82 -25.76
C ASP A 3 -7.53 9.31 -24.75
N LYS A 4 -8.80 9.31 -25.19
CA LYS A 4 -9.98 9.81 -24.46
C LYS A 4 -10.59 8.77 -23.50
N SER A 5 -9.87 7.70 -23.12
CA SER A 5 -10.46 6.57 -22.40
C SER A 5 -9.70 6.12 -21.15
N ARG A 6 -9.25 7.05 -20.32
CA ARG A 6 -8.85 6.79 -18.92
C ARG A 6 -9.80 7.44 -17.91
N GLN A 7 -11.11 7.28 -18.13
CA GLN A 7 -12.09 7.60 -17.11
C GLN A 7 -12.21 6.39 -16.17
N ILE A 8 -11.75 6.53 -14.93
CA ILE A 8 -11.97 5.53 -13.88
C ILE A 8 -13.50 5.50 -13.60
N PRO A 9 -14.17 4.34 -13.71
CA PRO A 9 -15.59 4.20 -13.35
C PRO A 9 -15.85 4.70 -11.92
N LEU A 10 -16.96 5.43 -11.70
CA LEU A 10 -17.27 6.04 -10.38
C LEU A 10 -17.26 5.03 -9.23
N GLU A 11 -17.67 3.80 -9.51
CA GLU A 11 -17.66 2.67 -8.59
C GLU A 11 -16.26 2.20 -8.13
N TRP A 12 -15.19 2.58 -8.85
CA TRP A 12 -13.80 2.35 -8.43
C TRP A 12 -13.27 3.46 -7.53
N LEU A 13 -13.98 4.58 -7.40
CA LEU A 13 -13.51 5.70 -6.61
C LEU A 13 -13.45 5.35 -5.12
N ALA A 14 -14.43 4.60 -4.59
CA ALA A 14 -14.46 4.30 -3.16
C ALA A 14 -13.26 3.48 -2.64
N PRO A 15 -12.82 2.37 -3.28
CA PRO A 15 -11.61 1.64 -2.86
C PRO A 15 -10.32 2.44 -3.05
N LEU A 16 -10.25 3.24 -4.10
CA LEU A 16 -9.07 4.05 -4.39
C LEU A 16 -8.96 5.25 -3.44
N GLU A 17 -10.09 5.86 -3.11
CA GLU A 17 -10.21 6.89 -2.10
C GLU A 17 -9.90 6.32 -0.71
N TRP A 18 -10.39 5.12 -0.39
CA TRP A 18 -10.01 4.42 0.84
C TRP A 18 -8.51 4.15 0.92
N LEU A 19 -7.89 3.55 -0.11
CA LEU A 19 -6.44 3.32 -0.16
C LEU A 19 -5.67 4.63 -0.02
N LYS A 20 -6.09 5.67 -0.74
CA LYS A 20 -5.48 7.01 -0.68
C LYS A 20 -5.58 7.58 0.73
N ASN A 21 -6.77 7.55 1.34
CA ASN A 21 -7.00 8.04 2.70
C ASN A 21 -6.12 7.30 3.70
N ILE A 22 -5.98 5.97 3.61
CA ILE A 22 -5.09 5.24 4.51
C ILE A 22 -3.63 5.63 4.28
N SER A 23 -3.17 5.74 3.02
CA SER A 23 -1.80 6.14 2.71
C SER A 23 -1.45 7.56 3.19
N GLU A 24 -2.47 8.43 3.30
CA GLU A 24 -2.36 9.79 3.85
C GLU A 24 -2.54 9.83 5.38
N GLY A 25 -2.73 8.68 6.03
CA GLY A 25 -2.96 8.57 7.47
C GLY A 25 -4.37 8.93 7.94
N ASN A 26 -5.31 9.14 7.02
CA ASN A 26 -6.71 9.48 7.26
C ASN A 26 -7.59 8.23 7.49
N THR A 27 -7.12 7.29 8.30
CA THR A 27 -7.87 6.09 8.70
C THR A 27 -8.12 6.09 10.21
N THR A 28 -9.17 5.37 10.63
CA THR A 28 -9.48 5.16 12.04
C THR A 28 -8.46 4.23 12.72
N SER A 29 -7.73 3.42 11.94
CA SER A 29 -6.71 2.50 12.44
C SER A 29 -5.30 3.07 12.30
N LYS A 30 -4.69 3.44 13.42
CA LYS A 30 -3.31 3.93 13.46
C LYS A 30 -2.30 2.91 12.90
N LEU A 31 -2.59 1.62 13.08
CA LEU A 31 -1.72 0.55 12.58
C LEU A 31 -1.75 0.45 11.05
N GLU A 32 -2.93 0.56 10.45
CA GLU A 32 -3.09 0.59 8.99
C GLU A 32 -2.41 1.82 8.39
N ALA A 33 -2.61 3.00 9.00
CA ALA A 33 -1.97 4.25 8.58
C ALA A 33 -0.45 4.10 8.52
N ILE A 34 0.16 3.62 9.60
CA ILE A 34 1.61 3.45 9.70
C ILE A 34 2.13 2.39 8.71
N THR A 35 1.37 1.32 8.51
CA THR A 35 1.76 0.23 7.60
C THR A 35 1.73 0.63 6.13
N MET A 36 0.86 1.59 5.78
CA MET A 36 0.66 2.06 4.42
C MET A 36 1.29 3.42 4.13
N GLU A 37 1.91 4.04 5.14
CA GLU A 37 2.70 5.26 4.96
C GLU A 37 3.77 5.01 3.89
N GLY A 38 3.85 5.87 2.87
CA GLY A 38 4.78 5.70 1.75
C GLY A 38 4.25 4.88 0.57
N LEU A 39 3.00 4.41 0.61
CA LEU A 39 2.32 3.82 -0.55
C LEU A 39 1.96 4.88 -1.60
N GLN A 40 2.34 4.64 -2.86
CA GLN A 40 2.02 5.50 -3.99
C GLN A 40 1.36 4.69 -5.09
N ILE A 41 0.09 5.00 -5.40
CA ILE A 41 -0.64 4.35 -6.49
C ILE A 41 -0.16 4.93 -7.83
N VAL A 42 0.39 4.07 -8.69
CA VAL A 42 0.94 4.45 -10.00
C VAL A 42 -0.09 4.25 -11.11
N ASN A 43 -0.81 3.13 -11.07
CA ASN A 43 -1.81 2.79 -12.09
C ASN A 43 -2.86 1.82 -11.52
N VAL A 44 -4.09 1.97 -11.99
CA VAL A 44 -5.23 1.14 -11.59
C VAL A 44 -5.94 0.62 -12.82
N GLN A 45 -6.19 -0.68 -12.85
CA GLN A 45 -7.00 -1.37 -13.84
C GLN A 45 -7.93 -2.37 -13.13
N ARG A 46 -8.89 -2.92 -13.85
CA ARG A 46 -9.79 -3.97 -13.31
C ARG A 46 -8.95 -5.17 -12.85
N GLY A 47 -8.98 -5.48 -11.55
CA GLY A 47 -8.22 -6.57 -10.94
C GLY A 47 -6.74 -6.30 -10.73
N LEU A 48 -6.25 -5.08 -10.98
CA LEU A 48 -4.83 -4.76 -10.90
C LEU A 48 -4.60 -3.36 -10.31
N ILE A 49 -3.76 -3.32 -9.28
CA ILE A 49 -3.19 -2.07 -8.76
C ILE A 49 -1.67 -2.17 -8.89
N ARG A 50 -1.07 -1.19 -9.56
CA ARG A 50 0.38 -1.00 -9.58
C ARG A 50 0.72 0.15 -8.67
N CYS A 51 1.61 -0.08 -7.72
CA CYS A 51 2.05 0.90 -6.75
C CYS A 51 3.58 0.85 -6.54
N ASN A 52 4.12 1.96 -6.06
CA ASN A 52 5.43 2.01 -5.42
C ASN A 52 5.22 2.04 -3.91
N PHE A 53 6.18 1.50 -3.16
CA PHE A 53 6.15 1.56 -1.72
C PHE A 53 7.54 1.89 -1.18
N THR A 54 7.63 2.99 -0.45
CA THR A 54 8.81 3.32 0.34
C THR A 54 8.55 2.85 1.76
N VAL A 55 9.34 1.88 2.24
CA VAL A 55 9.16 1.30 3.58
C VAL A 55 9.51 2.35 4.65
N PRO A 56 8.55 2.74 5.52
CA PRO A 56 8.82 3.64 6.64
C PRO A 56 9.76 3.00 7.67
N SER A 57 10.59 3.83 8.31
CA SER A 57 11.47 3.36 9.39
C SER A 57 10.71 2.84 10.62
N ILE A 58 9.50 3.34 10.86
CA ILE A 58 8.65 2.92 11.99
C ILE A 58 8.15 1.48 11.87
N VAL A 59 8.15 0.90 10.67
CA VAL A 59 7.78 -0.51 10.44
C VAL A 59 9.01 -1.40 10.20
N SER A 60 10.17 -1.01 10.74
CA SER A 60 11.35 -1.87 10.73
C SER A 60 11.33 -2.88 11.89
N ASP A 61 11.96 -4.02 11.68
CA ASP A 61 12.32 -4.95 12.75
C ASP A 61 13.60 -4.51 13.50
N SER A 62 14.05 -5.32 14.45
CA SER A 62 15.26 -5.06 15.24
C SER A 62 16.55 -4.99 14.41
N ASP A 63 16.54 -5.59 13.22
CA ASP A 63 17.69 -5.69 12.34
C ASP A 63 17.67 -4.59 11.27
N GLY A 64 16.66 -3.69 11.32
CA GLY A 64 16.48 -2.59 10.37
C GLY A 64 15.88 -3.03 9.03
N ASN A 65 15.38 -4.25 8.93
CA ASN A 65 14.64 -4.72 7.75
C ASN A 65 13.17 -4.37 7.89
N TRP A 66 12.42 -4.40 6.80
CA TRP A 66 10.98 -4.28 6.82
C TRP A 66 10.35 -5.44 7.61
N GLN A 67 9.59 -5.11 8.66
CA GLN A 67 8.88 -6.09 9.45
C GLN A 67 7.89 -6.89 8.58
N VAL A 68 8.03 -8.21 8.60
CA VAL A 68 7.21 -9.13 7.80
C VAL A 68 5.69 -9.00 8.07
N GLY A 69 5.29 -8.67 9.30
CA GLY A 69 3.88 -8.44 9.66
C GLY A 69 3.31 -7.20 8.96
N ALA A 70 4.05 -6.09 8.96
CA ALA A 70 3.69 -4.89 8.22
C ALA A 70 3.66 -5.15 6.70
N MET A 71 4.60 -5.94 6.18
CA MET A 71 4.59 -6.35 4.76
C MET A 71 3.34 -7.13 4.39
N ALA A 72 2.96 -8.12 5.20
CA ALA A 72 1.74 -8.90 5.01
C ALA A 72 0.48 -8.01 5.00
N ALA A 73 0.35 -7.12 5.98
CA ALA A 73 -0.80 -6.23 6.09
C ALA A 73 -0.91 -5.26 4.91
N LEU A 74 0.20 -4.66 4.44
CA LEU A 74 0.19 -3.82 3.24
C LEU A 74 -0.30 -4.61 2.01
N ILE A 75 0.23 -5.82 1.82
CA ILE A 75 -0.12 -6.66 0.67
C ILE A 75 -1.59 -7.04 0.72
N ASP A 76 -2.14 -7.39 1.88
CA ASP A 76 -3.57 -7.69 2.06
C ASP A 76 -4.45 -6.49 1.69
N CYS A 77 -4.13 -5.29 2.19
CA CYS A 77 -4.89 -4.08 1.85
C CYS A 77 -4.87 -3.77 0.34
N VAL A 78 -3.70 -3.85 -0.31
CA VAL A 78 -3.56 -3.59 -1.75
C VAL A 78 -4.28 -4.66 -2.57
N ALA A 79 -4.18 -5.94 -2.17
CA ALA A 79 -4.86 -7.04 -2.84
C ALA A 79 -6.39 -6.93 -2.73
N GLY A 80 -6.91 -6.63 -1.53
CA GLY A 80 -8.34 -6.43 -1.31
C GLY A 80 -8.90 -5.29 -2.17
N ALA A 81 -8.18 -4.17 -2.25
CA ALA A 81 -8.55 -3.07 -3.13
C ALA A 81 -8.50 -3.46 -4.62
N ALA A 82 -7.50 -4.23 -5.06
CA ALA A 82 -7.42 -4.71 -6.44
C ALA A 82 -8.57 -5.68 -6.78
N ILE A 83 -8.96 -6.58 -5.86
CA ILE A 83 -10.12 -7.46 -6.05
C ILE A 83 -11.41 -6.62 -6.15
N HIS A 84 -11.55 -5.59 -5.33
CA HIS A 84 -12.72 -4.71 -5.41
C HIS A 84 -12.85 -4.03 -6.78
N THR A 85 -11.74 -3.68 -7.46
CA THR A 85 -11.84 -3.15 -8.83
C THR A 85 -12.32 -4.19 -9.85
N ALA A 86 -12.17 -5.49 -9.55
CA ALA A 86 -12.69 -6.58 -10.36
C ALA A 86 -14.16 -6.93 -10.07
N THR A 87 -14.61 -6.85 -8.81
CA THR A 87 -15.92 -7.33 -8.34
C THR A 87 -16.84 -6.19 -7.90
N VAL A 88 -16.90 -5.13 -8.69
CA VAL A 88 -17.72 -3.94 -8.42
C VAL A 88 -19.12 -4.29 -7.89
N GLY A 89 -19.52 -3.65 -6.78
CA GLY A 89 -20.83 -3.86 -6.17
C GLY A 89 -20.90 -5.01 -5.15
N HIS A 90 -19.78 -5.70 -4.92
CA HIS A 90 -19.68 -6.75 -3.91
C HIS A 90 -18.74 -6.34 -2.77
N ILE A 91 -19.12 -6.72 -1.55
CA ILE A 91 -18.24 -6.64 -0.38
C ILE A 91 -17.27 -7.83 -0.46
N ASN A 92 -15.98 -7.53 -0.43
CA ASN A 92 -14.92 -8.53 -0.38
C ASN A 92 -14.28 -8.55 0.99
N VAL A 93 -13.98 -9.74 1.48
CA VAL A 93 -13.25 -9.95 2.72
C VAL A 93 -12.20 -11.02 2.46
N THR A 94 -10.97 -10.79 2.91
CA THR A 94 -9.92 -11.81 2.89
C THR A 94 -10.29 -12.93 3.85
N LEU A 95 -10.48 -14.14 3.32
CA LEU A 95 -10.80 -15.33 4.13
C LEU A 95 -9.55 -16.14 4.48
N ASP A 96 -8.60 -16.18 3.55
CA ASP A 96 -7.31 -16.84 3.71
C ASP A 96 -6.25 -16.01 2.98
N PHE A 97 -5.07 -15.89 3.60
CA PHE A 97 -3.93 -15.18 3.05
C PHE A 97 -2.66 -15.96 3.38
N THR A 98 -1.98 -16.42 2.34
CA THR A 98 -0.67 -17.08 2.45
C THR A 98 0.38 -16.24 1.75
N ILE A 99 1.49 -16.00 2.43
CA ILE A 99 2.63 -15.24 1.92
C ILE A 99 3.92 -16.04 2.09
N SER A 100 4.81 -15.93 1.09
CA SER A 100 6.17 -16.49 1.13
C SER A 100 7.19 -15.37 1.05
N TYR A 101 8.14 -15.35 1.98
CA TYR A 101 9.20 -14.36 2.05
C TYR A 101 10.46 -14.92 1.38
N HIS A 102 10.86 -14.35 0.24
CA HIS A 102 11.98 -14.84 -0.55
C HIS A 102 13.32 -14.17 -0.22
N SER A 103 13.29 -12.94 0.30
CA SER A 103 14.46 -12.17 0.71
C SER A 103 14.08 -11.14 1.77
N THR A 104 15.07 -10.60 2.48
CA THR A 104 14.88 -9.41 3.29
C THR A 104 14.66 -8.19 2.39
N ALA A 105 13.88 -7.23 2.88
CA ALA A 105 13.68 -5.93 2.24
C ALA A 105 14.15 -4.85 3.21
N ASN A 106 15.05 -3.99 2.78
CA ASN A 106 15.58 -2.92 3.63
C ASN A 106 14.63 -1.73 3.65
N ILE A 107 14.61 -0.99 4.77
CA ILE A 107 13.99 0.33 4.80
C ILE A 107 14.79 1.33 3.97
N GLN A 108 14.12 2.32 3.41
CA GLN A 108 14.84 3.43 2.80
C GLN A 108 15.41 4.30 3.93
N VAL A 109 16.73 4.28 4.09
CA VAL A 109 17.42 5.17 5.03
C VAL A 109 17.38 6.58 4.45
N SER A 110 16.55 7.46 5.01
CA SER A 110 16.66 8.89 4.75
C SER A 110 17.97 9.40 5.35
N THR A 111 19.01 9.57 4.53
CA THR A 111 20.35 10.02 4.91
C THR A 111 20.39 11.49 5.36
N LEU A 112 19.44 11.94 6.19
CA LEU A 112 19.41 13.31 6.73
C LEU A 112 19.93 13.40 8.17
N SER A 113 20.24 12.28 8.83
CA SER A 113 20.84 12.29 10.18
C SER A 113 22.37 12.20 10.22
N GLN A 114 23.06 12.10 9.08
CA GLN A 114 24.54 12.02 9.04
C GLN A 114 25.26 13.38 8.95
N PHE A 115 24.55 14.51 8.97
CA PHE A 115 25.16 15.84 8.82
C PHE A 115 24.84 16.84 9.95
N VAL A 116 24.48 16.36 11.14
CA VAL A 116 24.48 17.20 12.34
C VAL A 116 25.40 16.56 13.37
N ASP A 117 26.69 16.56 13.07
CA ASP A 117 27.80 16.37 14.02
C ASP A 117 29.11 16.82 13.32
N ILE A 118 29.33 18.15 13.24
CA ILE A 118 30.65 18.78 13.12
C ILE A 118 30.66 20.00 14.05
#